data_AF-A0A7X7LH44-F1
#
_entry.id   AF-A0A7X7LH44-F1
#
_cell.length_a   1.000
_cell.length_b   1.000
_cell.length_c   1.000
_cell.angle_alpha   90.00
_cell.angle_beta   90.00
_cell.angle_gamma   90.00
#
_symmetry.space_group_name_H-M   'P 1'
#
loop_
_entity.id
_entity.type
_entity.pdbx_description
1 polymer ?
#
loop_
_entity_poly.entity_id
_entity_poly.type
_entity_poly.pdbx_seq_one_letter_code
_entity_poly.pdbx_strand_id
1 'polypeptide(L)'
;MKLKVLGSGSSGNCYILSTPTGSLILDVGLPWKVIQKGLNFDLSGVIGALVTHEHKDHSKAIKEATLAGIDCYMSMGTVKTMESIKNHRLMPVISGMQFDIQDFTVLPFDVQHDAEQPLGFIIQYRPTGEKLLYLTDSYYCKYRFKGLNYILIESNYCKDILDHNIEAGLIEEAMKRRLLESHMSLDHCKDFLKA
;
A
#
# COMPACT_ATOMS: atom_id res chain seq x y z
N MET A 1 16.08 -7.49 -4.60
CA MET A 1 14.65 -7.91 -4.59
C MET A 1 14.04 -7.75 -5.99
N LYS A 2 12.84 -8.30 -6.29
CA LYS A 2 12.10 -8.01 -7.55
C LYS A 2 10.67 -7.57 -7.28
N LEU A 3 10.29 -6.38 -7.76
CA LEU A 3 8.92 -5.86 -7.67
C LEU A 3 8.13 -6.18 -8.95
N LYS A 4 6.93 -6.74 -8.80
CA LYS A 4 5.96 -6.91 -9.88
C LYS A 4 4.71 -6.09 -9.55
N VAL A 5 4.37 -5.15 -10.42
CA VAL A 5 3.15 -4.33 -10.31
C VAL A 5 1.99 -5.11 -10.93
N LEU A 6 0.92 -5.36 -10.17
CA LEU A 6 -0.33 -5.90 -10.71
C LEU A 6 -1.38 -4.80 -10.93
N GLY A 7 -1.37 -3.77 -10.07
CA GLY A 7 -2.25 -2.61 -10.15
C GLY A 7 -1.72 -1.46 -9.28
N SER A 8 -1.94 -0.23 -9.73
CA SER A 8 -1.35 1.00 -9.15
C SER A 8 -2.30 2.20 -9.16
N GLY A 9 -3.61 1.95 -9.07
CA GLY A 9 -4.60 3.03 -9.09
C GLY A 9 -5.93 2.60 -8.50
N SER A 10 -6.92 3.48 -8.60
CA SER A 10 -8.25 3.37 -7.95
C SER A 10 -9.07 2.12 -8.31
N SER A 11 -8.67 1.37 -9.35
CA SER A 11 -9.29 0.07 -9.68
C SER A 11 -8.78 -1.07 -8.78
N GLY A 12 -7.65 -0.87 -8.11
CA GLY A 12 -7.00 -1.78 -7.18
C GLY A 12 -5.48 -1.64 -7.20
N ASN A 13 -4.90 -1.35 -6.04
CA ASN A 13 -3.48 -1.42 -5.74
C ASN A 13 -3.12 -2.86 -5.33
N CYS A 14 -2.10 -3.40 -5.97
CA CYS A 14 -1.53 -4.69 -5.61
C CYS A 14 -0.16 -4.86 -6.25
N TYR A 15 0.82 -5.20 -5.42
CA TYR A 15 2.20 -5.41 -5.83
C TYR A 15 2.73 -6.71 -5.21
N ILE A 16 3.65 -7.37 -5.91
CA ILE A 16 4.32 -8.57 -5.41
C ILE A 16 5.81 -8.26 -5.31
N LEU A 17 6.35 -8.32 -4.10
CA LEU A 17 7.77 -8.20 -3.81
C LEU A 17 8.36 -9.61 -3.63
N SER A 18 9.07 -10.09 -4.66
CA SER A 18 9.63 -11.43 -4.70
C SER A 18 11.13 -11.45 -4.35
N THR A 19 11.52 -12.50 -3.64
CA THR A 19 12.89 -12.87 -3.27
C THR A 19 13.09 -14.36 -3.51
N PRO A 20 14.32 -14.90 -3.39
CA PRO A 20 14.53 -16.35 -3.47
C PRO A 20 13.78 -17.17 -2.42
N THR A 21 13.38 -16.58 -1.29
CA THR A 21 12.76 -17.27 -0.14
C THR A 21 11.25 -17.15 -0.08
N GLY A 22 10.67 -16.26 -0.89
CA GLY A 22 9.23 -16.07 -0.98
C GLY A 22 8.81 -14.74 -1.59
N SER A 23 7.50 -14.53 -1.62
CA SER A 23 6.84 -13.33 -2.14
C SER A 23 5.96 -12.67 -1.09
N LEU A 24 6.19 -11.39 -0.84
CA LEU A 24 5.37 -10.53 0.01
C LEU A 24 4.42 -9.73 -0.88
N ILE A 25 3.12 -9.75 -0.56
CA ILE A 25 2.13 -8.95 -1.26
C ILE A 25 2.03 -7.57 -0.60
N LEU A 26 1.97 -6.50 -1.38
CA LEU A 26 1.66 -5.15 -0.91
C LEU A 26 0.29 -4.78 -1.47
N ASP A 27 -0.68 -4.63 -0.57
CA ASP A 27 -2.11 -4.51 -0.81
C ASP A 27 -2.75 -5.64 -1.63
N VAL A 28 -4.05 -5.82 -1.39
CA VAL A 28 -4.91 -6.85 -2.00
C VAL A 28 -6.15 -6.20 -2.61
N GLY A 29 -5.97 -5.06 -3.26
CA GLY A 29 -7.03 -4.23 -3.83
C GLY A 29 -7.65 -4.76 -5.13
N LEU A 30 -7.00 -5.70 -5.79
CA LEU A 30 -7.47 -6.32 -7.02
C LEU A 30 -8.39 -7.51 -6.73
N PRO A 31 -9.26 -7.91 -7.68
CA PRO A 31 -10.02 -9.15 -7.56
C PRO A 31 -9.09 -10.34 -7.33
N TRP A 32 -9.45 -11.25 -6.41
CA TRP A 32 -8.58 -12.36 -5.99
C TRP A 32 -8.01 -13.17 -7.16
N LYS A 33 -8.82 -13.45 -8.20
CA LYS A 33 -8.37 -14.18 -9.38
C LYS A 33 -7.24 -13.47 -10.14
N VAL A 34 -7.19 -12.13 -10.13
CA VAL A 34 -6.11 -11.34 -10.72
C VAL A 34 -4.83 -11.49 -9.91
N ILE A 35 -4.94 -11.45 -8.57
CA ILE A 35 -3.82 -11.66 -7.65
C ILE A 35 -3.25 -13.07 -7.84
N GLN A 36 -4.10 -14.10 -7.88
CA GLN A 36 -3.69 -15.48 -8.16
C GLN A 36 -2.95 -15.61 -9.49
N LYS A 37 -3.46 -15.00 -10.58
CA LYS A 37 -2.74 -14.96 -11.87
C LYS A 37 -1.39 -14.28 -11.74
N GLY A 38 -1.31 -13.18 -10.98
CA GLY A 38 -0.07 -12.47 -10.69
C GLY A 38 0.98 -13.33 -9.97
N LEU A 39 0.52 -14.25 -9.12
CA LEU A 39 1.31 -15.25 -8.40
C LEU A 39 1.53 -16.55 -9.20
N ASN A 40 1.12 -16.60 -10.48
CA ASN A 40 1.13 -17.81 -11.30
C ASN A 40 0.37 -18.99 -10.67
N PHE A 41 -0.65 -18.70 -9.86
CA PHE A 41 -1.43 -19.65 -9.06
C PHE A 41 -0.64 -20.44 -8.01
N ASP A 42 0.61 -20.06 -7.74
CA ASP A 42 1.40 -20.63 -6.67
C ASP A 42 1.31 -19.76 -5.41
N LEU A 43 0.53 -20.22 -4.44
CA LEU A 43 0.37 -19.55 -3.14
C LEU A 43 1.37 -20.04 -2.10
N SER A 44 2.08 -21.15 -2.36
CA SER A 44 2.98 -21.77 -1.38
C SER A 44 4.20 -20.90 -1.08
N GLY A 45 4.61 -20.07 -2.04
CA GLY A 45 5.67 -19.09 -1.88
C GLY A 45 5.22 -17.75 -1.32
N VAL A 46 3.93 -17.55 -0.98
CA VAL A 46 3.45 -16.30 -0.40
C VAL A 46 3.69 -16.30 1.10
N ILE A 47 4.46 -15.33 1.58
CA ILE A 47 4.91 -15.28 2.98
C ILE A 47 4.07 -14.34 3.85
N GLY A 48 3.21 -13.55 3.21
CA GLY A 48 2.32 -12.60 3.87
C GLY A 48 1.80 -11.54 2.91
N ALA A 49 0.92 -10.70 3.41
CA ALA A 49 0.45 -9.49 2.75
C ALA A 49 0.53 -8.30 3.71
N LEU A 50 1.09 -7.18 3.28
CA LEU A 50 0.97 -5.89 3.97
C LEU A 50 -0.22 -5.15 3.38
N VAL A 51 -1.13 -4.64 4.22
CA VAL A 51 -2.29 -3.87 3.77
C VAL A 51 -2.27 -2.50 4.43
N THR A 52 -2.30 -1.45 3.62
CA THR A 52 -2.13 -0.06 4.07
C THR A 52 -3.33 0.43 4.86
N HIS A 53 -4.54 0.20 4.34
CA HIS A 53 -5.79 0.66 4.94
C HIS A 53 -7.02 -0.06 4.33
N GLU A 54 -8.22 0.30 4.80
CA GLU A 54 -9.46 -0.44 4.54
C GLU A 54 -10.18 -0.12 3.23
N HIS A 55 -9.74 0.87 2.44
CA HIS A 55 -10.39 1.17 1.16
C HIS A 55 -10.34 -0.04 0.23
N LYS A 56 -11.38 -0.19 -0.59
CA LYS A 56 -11.56 -1.42 -1.37
C LYS A 56 -10.51 -1.58 -2.45
N ASP A 57 -10.02 -0.50 -3.03
CA ASP A 57 -8.87 -0.52 -3.91
C ASP A 57 -7.54 -0.86 -3.22
N HIS A 58 -7.51 -1.10 -1.90
CA HIS A 58 -6.37 -1.66 -1.18
C HIS A 58 -6.68 -3.03 -0.51
N SER A 59 -7.95 -3.27 -0.17
CA SER A 59 -8.36 -4.41 0.65
C SER A 59 -9.41 -5.34 0.01
N LYS A 60 -9.79 -5.14 -1.26
CA LYS A 60 -10.89 -5.88 -1.92
C LYS A 60 -10.87 -7.39 -1.67
N ALA A 61 -9.72 -8.02 -1.82
CA ALA A 61 -9.55 -9.46 -1.74
C ALA A 61 -9.04 -9.96 -0.38
N ILE A 62 -9.16 -9.15 0.68
CA ILE A 62 -8.64 -9.50 2.01
C ILE A 62 -9.28 -10.77 2.59
N LYS A 63 -10.58 -10.97 2.34
CA LYS A 63 -11.30 -12.15 2.81
C LYS A 63 -10.76 -13.41 2.13
N GLU A 64 -10.56 -13.35 0.82
CA GLU A 64 -10.04 -14.45 0.02
C GLU A 64 -8.58 -14.76 0.37
N ALA A 65 -7.75 -13.73 0.56
CA ALA A 65 -6.36 -13.90 0.96
C ALA A 65 -6.24 -14.64 2.31
N THR A 66 -7.02 -14.21 3.31
CA THR A 66 -7.02 -14.85 4.63
C THR A 66 -7.61 -16.27 4.60
N LEU A 67 -8.63 -16.54 3.77
CA LEU A 67 -9.15 -17.89 3.55
C LEU A 67 -8.16 -18.80 2.82
N ALA A 68 -7.30 -18.23 1.98
CA ALA A 68 -6.22 -18.92 1.30
C ALA A 68 -5.01 -19.21 2.20
N GLY A 69 -5.06 -18.82 3.49
CA GLY A 69 -4.02 -19.10 4.45
C GLY A 69 -2.92 -18.03 4.56
N ILE A 70 -3.13 -16.85 3.98
CA ILE A 70 -2.14 -15.76 3.99
C ILE A 70 -2.35 -14.86 5.20
N ASP A 71 -1.29 -14.64 5.97
CA ASP A 71 -1.26 -13.66 7.05
C ASP A 71 -1.21 -12.24 6.48
N CYS A 72 -2.20 -11.43 6.85
CA CYS A 72 -2.41 -10.08 6.34
C CYS A 72 -2.18 -9.06 7.46
N TYR A 73 -1.10 -8.31 7.35
CA TYR A 73 -0.64 -7.35 8.35
C TYR A 73 -1.18 -5.95 8.07
N MET A 74 -1.85 -5.35 9.04
CA MET A 74 -2.51 -4.05 8.92
C MET A 74 -2.68 -3.39 10.29
N SER A 75 -3.12 -2.13 10.36
CA SER A 75 -3.38 -1.49 11.66
C SER A 75 -4.60 -2.07 12.37
N MET A 76 -4.69 -1.85 13.68
CA MET A 76 -5.88 -2.22 14.44
C MET A 76 -7.14 -1.46 13.96
N GLY A 77 -7.00 -0.20 13.52
CA GLY A 77 -8.10 0.55 12.91
C GLY A 77 -8.65 -0.13 11.67
N THR A 78 -7.78 -0.57 10.76
CA THR A 78 -8.17 -1.31 9.55
C THR A 78 -8.81 -2.66 9.88
N VAL A 79 -8.37 -3.37 10.92
CA VAL A 79 -9.06 -4.60 11.37
C VAL A 79 -10.49 -4.31 11.85
N LYS A 80 -10.69 -3.22 12.60
CA LYS A 80 -12.02 -2.85 13.14
C LYS A 80 -13.01 -2.47 12.04
N THR A 81 -12.59 -1.82 10.97
CA THR A 81 -13.50 -1.52 9.84
C THR A 81 -13.88 -2.77 9.05
N MET A 82 -13.15 -3.88 9.23
CA MET A 82 -13.38 -5.18 8.60
C MET A 82 -14.15 -6.18 9.46
N GLU A 83 -14.93 -5.75 10.45
CA GLU A 83 -15.67 -6.60 11.43
C GLU A 83 -16.40 -7.83 10.85
N SER A 84 -16.85 -7.77 9.59
CA SER A 84 -17.48 -8.90 8.89
C SER A 84 -16.53 -10.07 8.60
N ILE A 85 -15.21 -9.86 8.65
CA ILE A 85 -14.17 -10.84 8.37
C ILE A 85 -13.58 -11.30 9.70
N LYS A 86 -14.10 -12.43 10.21
CA LYS A 86 -13.57 -13.06 11.41
C LYS A 86 -12.53 -14.11 11.03
N ASN A 87 -11.27 -13.69 10.94
CA ASN A 87 -10.15 -14.58 10.61
C ASN A 87 -8.92 -14.23 11.46
N HIS A 88 -8.28 -15.24 12.05
CA HIS A 88 -7.08 -15.08 12.89
C HIS A 88 -5.84 -14.63 12.11
N ARG A 89 -5.91 -14.68 10.77
CA ARG A 89 -4.86 -14.21 9.85
C ARG A 89 -4.91 -12.72 9.56
N LEU A 90 -5.86 -11.99 10.16
CA LEU A 90 -5.77 -10.54 10.25
C LEU A 90 -4.81 -10.20 11.38
N MET A 91 -3.61 -9.76 11.02
CA MET A 91 -2.48 -9.56 11.93
C MET A 91 -2.34 -8.06 12.25
N PRO A 92 -2.85 -7.58 13.39
CA PRO A 92 -2.71 -6.17 13.74
C PRO A 92 -1.24 -5.82 14.02
N VAL A 93 -0.76 -4.73 13.41
CA VAL A 93 0.58 -4.16 13.64
C VAL A 93 0.46 -2.72 14.15
N ILE A 94 1.53 -2.23 14.78
CA ILE A 94 1.54 -0.94 15.47
C ILE A 94 2.55 -0.02 14.77
N SER A 95 2.10 1.18 14.38
CA SER A 95 2.97 2.23 13.83
C SER A 95 4.19 2.46 14.72
N GLY A 96 5.38 2.52 14.11
CA GLY A 96 6.65 2.70 14.81
C GLY A 96 7.25 1.44 15.43
N MET A 97 6.54 0.31 15.43
CA MET A 97 7.04 -0.97 15.96
C MET A 97 7.43 -1.92 14.82
N GLN A 98 8.71 -2.25 14.75
CA GLN A 98 9.23 -3.18 13.74
C GLN A 98 8.81 -4.61 14.04
N PHE A 99 8.61 -5.38 12.97
CA PHE A 99 8.38 -6.81 13.04
C PHE A 99 9.00 -7.50 11.82
N ASP A 100 9.16 -8.81 11.91
CA ASP A 100 9.75 -9.60 10.84
C ASP A 100 8.70 -10.47 10.13
N ILE A 101 8.78 -10.52 8.80
CA ILE A 101 8.07 -11.48 7.95
C ILE A 101 9.13 -12.25 7.18
N GLN A 102 9.43 -13.47 7.62
CA GLN A 102 10.53 -14.25 7.08
C GLN A 102 11.79 -13.37 6.98
N ASP A 103 12.40 -13.19 5.80
CA ASP A 103 13.63 -12.40 5.59
C ASP A 103 13.45 -10.87 5.53
N PHE A 104 12.22 -10.39 5.68
CA PHE A 104 11.92 -8.96 5.69
C PHE A 104 11.82 -8.45 7.12
N THR A 105 12.44 -7.30 7.37
CA THR A 105 12.13 -6.45 8.53
C THR A 105 11.25 -5.31 8.05
N VAL A 106 10.06 -5.22 8.64
CA VAL A 106 9.01 -4.28 8.26
C VAL A 106 8.82 -3.26 9.38
N LEU A 107 8.85 -1.97 9.02
CA LEU A 107 8.51 -0.86 9.90
C LEU A 107 7.27 -0.16 9.35
N PRO A 108 6.09 -0.38 9.95
CA PRO A 108 4.91 0.42 9.65
C PRO A 108 5.04 1.83 10.24
N PHE A 109 4.48 2.83 9.57
CA PHE A 109 4.38 4.20 10.05
C PHE A 109 3.04 4.81 9.66
N ASP A 110 2.54 5.74 10.47
CA ASP A 110 1.27 6.41 10.21
C ASP A 110 1.37 7.37 9.03
N VAL A 111 0.34 7.38 8.19
CA VAL A 111 0.19 8.32 7.08
C VAL A 111 -1.07 9.17 7.26
N GLN A 112 -1.28 10.14 6.37
CA GLN A 112 -2.41 11.06 6.46
C GLN A 112 -3.35 10.84 5.28
N HIS A 113 -4.48 10.18 5.53
CA HIS A 113 -5.47 9.80 4.53
C HIS A 113 -6.83 9.57 5.20
N ASP A 114 -7.92 9.59 4.43
CA ASP A 114 -9.30 9.42 4.89
C ASP A 114 -9.63 7.95 5.22
N ALA A 115 -8.84 7.34 6.09
CA ALA A 115 -9.03 5.99 6.63
C ALA A 115 -8.83 5.98 8.14
N GLU A 116 -9.30 4.94 8.82
CA GLU A 116 -9.33 4.85 10.29
C GLU A 116 -7.91 4.93 10.90
N GLN A 117 -6.98 4.12 10.39
CA GLN A 117 -5.57 4.12 10.80
C GLN A 117 -4.65 3.68 9.65
N PRO A 118 -4.49 4.50 8.61
CA PRO A 118 -3.70 4.12 7.43
C PRO A 118 -2.21 4.05 7.75
N LEU A 119 -1.53 3.10 7.11
CA LEU A 119 -0.11 2.85 7.25
C LEU A 119 0.64 2.96 5.92
N GLY A 120 1.84 3.52 5.99
CA GLY A 120 2.92 3.24 5.04
C GLY A 120 3.91 2.24 5.66
N PHE A 121 4.81 1.70 4.82
CA PHE A 121 5.77 0.68 5.27
C PHE A 121 7.18 0.96 4.76
N ILE A 122 8.18 0.79 5.64
CA ILE A 122 9.56 0.53 5.22
C ILE A 122 9.78 -0.97 5.27
N ILE A 123 10.29 -1.53 4.18
CA ILE A 123 10.50 -2.96 4.02
C ILE A 123 11.97 -3.16 3.70
N GLN A 124 12.70 -3.76 4.63
CA GLN A 124 14.12 -4.09 4.46
C GLN A 124 14.29 -5.58 4.18
N TYR A 125 14.95 -5.93 3.08
CA TYR A 125 15.37 -7.31 2.82
C TYR A 125 16.72 -7.58 3.48
N ARG A 126 16.71 -8.30 4.61
CA ARG A 126 17.90 -8.47 5.47
C ARG A 126 19.14 -9.04 4.77
N PRO A 127 19.05 -10.04 3.88
CA PRO A 127 20.24 -10.62 3.23
C PRO A 127 21.08 -9.64 2.42
N THR A 128 20.48 -8.58 1.89
CA THR A 128 21.18 -7.56 1.07
C THR A 128 21.24 -6.19 1.74
N GLY A 129 20.39 -5.97 2.74
CA GLY A 129 20.20 -4.67 3.39
C GLY A 129 19.35 -3.68 2.59
N GLU A 130 18.91 -4.03 1.38
CA GLU A 130 18.09 -3.17 0.51
C GLU A 130 16.77 -2.77 1.20
N LYS A 131 16.39 -1.49 1.08
CA LYS A 131 15.17 -0.91 1.67
C LYS A 131 14.22 -0.36 0.61
N LEU A 132 12.96 -0.77 0.68
CA LEU A 132 11.83 -0.23 -0.06
C LEU A 132 10.97 0.64 0.87
N LEU A 133 10.66 1.86 0.45
CA LEU A 133 9.58 2.67 1.01
C LEU A 133 8.30 2.40 0.21
N TYR A 134 7.22 2.05 0.90
CA TYR A 134 5.87 1.97 0.36
C TYR A 134 4.98 3.02 1.02
N LEU A 135 4.64 4.07 0.26
CA LEU A 135 3.90 5.25 0.70
C LEU A 135 2.81 5.58 -0.33
N THR A 136 1.67 4.90 -0.22
CA THR A 136 0.49 5.17 -1.04
C THR A 136 -0.60 5.81 -0.21
N ASP A 137 -1.54 6.50 -0.86
CA ASP A 137 -2.72 7.10 -0.24
C ASP A 137 -2.35 7.92 1.01
N SER A 138 -1.70 9.05 0.77
CA SER A 138 -1.23 9.98 1.80
C SER A 138 -1.01 11.38 1.23
N TYR A 139 -1.85 12.37 1.59
CA TYR A 139 -1.67 13.75 1.12
C TYR A 139 -0.38 14.42 1.65
N TYR A 140 0.15 13.93 2.78
CA TYR A 140 1.34 14.47 3.42
C TYR A 140 2.11 13.40 4.22
N CYS A 141 3.43 13.38 4.10
CA CYS A 141 4.31 12.55 4.92
C CYS A 141 5.24 13.43 5.77
N LYS A 142 5.08 13.40 7.09
CA LYS A 142 5.92 14.15 8.04
C LYS A 142 7.31 13.54 8.26
N TYR A 143 7.50 12.29 7.83
CA TYR A 143 8.72 11.53 8.07
C TYR A 143 9.75 11.77 6.97
N ARG A 144 11.04 11.69 7.35
CA ARG A 144 12.16 11.63 6.41
C ARG A 144 12.84 10.29 6.55
N PHE A 145 13.17 9.68 5.42
CA PHE A 145 13.76 8.35 5.38
C PHE A 145 15.17 8.43 4.81
N LYS A 146 16.11 7.68 5.41
CA LYS A 146 17.50 7.64 4.96
C LYS A 146 17.88 6.22 4.53
N GLY A 147 18.76 6.13 3.53
CA GLY A 147 19.29 4.86 3.04
C GLY A 147 18.24 3.99 2.36
N LEU A 148 17.30 4.60 1.63
CA LEU A 148 16.35 3.89 0.78
C LEU A 148 17.02 3.48 -0.53
N ASN A 149 16.68 2.30 -1.04
CA ASN A 149 17.09 1.82 -2.35
C ASN A 149 15.96 1.96 -3.37
N TYR A 150 14.72 1.78 -2.91
CA TYR A 150 13.52 1.83 -3.73
C TYR A 150 12.46 2.68 -3.05
N ILE A 151 11.75 3.48 -3.84
CA ILE A 151 10.64 4.33 -3.37
C ILE A 151 9.43 4.03 -4.25
N LEU A 152 8.35 3.58 -3.62
CA LEU A 152 7.05 3.39 -4.22
C LEU A 152 6.10 4.36 -3.54
N ILE A 153 5.82 5.48 -4.21
CA ILE A 153 5.09 6.62 -3.67
C ILE A 153 3.94 7.00 -4.59
N GLU A 154 2.80 7.39 -4.03
CA GLU A 154 1.69 7.91 -4.82
C GLU A 154 1.96 9.30 -5.41
N SER A 155 1.24 9.64 -6.48
CA SER A 155 1.25 10.94 -7.13
C SER A 155 0.02 11.03 -8.02
N ASN A 156 -1.05 11.62 -7.51
CA ASN A 156 -2.40 11.36 -8.04
C ASN A 156 -2.87 12.45 -8.98
N TYR A 157 -2.32 13.66 -8.85
CA TYR A 157 -2.68 14.78 -9.72
C TYR A 157 -1.54 15.79 -9.88
N CYS A 158 -1.57 16.49 -11.02
CA CYS A 158 -0.85 17.74 -11.23
C CYS A 158 -1.88 18.87 -11.14
N LYS A 159 -1.62 19.87 -10.30
CA LYS A 159 -2.60 20.92 -9.99
C LYS A 159 -3.08 21.66 -11.24
N ASP A 160 -2.16 22.05 -12.11
CA ASP A 160 -2.49 22.81 -13.33
C ASP A 160 -3.37 21.99 -14.29
N ILE A 161 -3.09 20.69 -14.42
CA ILE A 161 -3.89 19.77 -15.25
C ILE A 161 -5.28 19.55 -14.64
N LEU A 162 -5.35 19.39 -13.31
CA LEU A 162 -6.61 19.23 -12.60
C LEU A 162 -7.51 20.46 -12.76
N ASP A 163 -6.95 21.66 -12.57
CA ASP A 163 -7.66 22.92 -12.72
C ASP A 163 -8.19 23.10 -14.15
N HIS A 164 -7.35 22.84 -15.16
CA HIS A 164 -7.77 22.88 -16.57
C HIS A 164 -8.91 21.90 -16.88
N ASN A 165 -8.84 20.67 -16.38
CA ASN A 165 -9.87 19.66 -16.63
C ASN A 165 -11.22 20.02 -15.97
N ILE A 166 -11.20 20.74 -14.86
CA ILE A 166 -12.41 21.23 -14.21
C ILE A 166 -13.03 22.38 -15.00
N GLU A 167 -12.21 23.33 -15.44
CA GLU A 167 -12.65 24.43 -16.33
C GLU A 167 -13.23 23.90 -17.64
N ALA A 168 -12.67 22.81 -18.17
CA ALA A 168 -13.15 22.11 -19.36
C ALA A 168 -14.39 21.22 -19.12
N GLY A 169 -14.87 21.09 -17.88
CA GLY A 169 -16.02 20.25 -17.52
C GLY A 169 -15.77 18.74 -17.62
N LEU A 170 -14.50 18.31 -17.68
CA LEU A 170 -14.09 16.90 -17.77
C LEU A 170 -14.06 16.22 -16.39
N ILE A 171 -13.93 17.00 -15.33
CA ILE A 171 -13.88 16.55 -13.94
C ILE A 171 -14.82 17.43 -13.11
N GLU A 172 -15.64 16.81 -12.25
CA GLU A 172 -16.50 17.54 -11.32
C GLU A 172 -15.69 18.23 -10.22
N GLU A 173 -16.08 19.45 -9.82
CA GLU A 173 -15.41 20.21 -8.75
C GLU A 173 -15.35 19.44 -7.41
N ALA A 174 -16.33 18.58 -7.12
CA ALA A 174 -16.34 17.76 -5.92
C ALA A 174 -15.12 16.82 -5.85
N MET A 175 -14.64 16.33 -7.00
CA MET A 175 -13.46 15.48 -7.10
C MET A 175 -12.17 16.24 -6.80
N LYS A 176 -12.11 17.56 -7.11
CA LYS A 176 -10.98 18.44 -6.77
C LYS A 176 -10.72 18.44 -5.28
N ARG A 177 -11.76 18.70 -4.48
CA ARG A 177 -11.63 18.80 -3.02
C ARG A 177 -11.06 17.51 -2.43
N ARG A 178 -11.61 16.36 -2.84
CA ARG A 178 -11.10 15.04 -2.41
C ARG A 178 -9.63 14.83 -2.78
N LEU A 179 -9.23 15.15 -4.02
CA LEU A 179 -7.83 15.00 -4.44
C LEU A 179 -6.88 15.89 -3.63
N LEU A 180 -7.27 17.14 -3.37
CA LEU A 180 -6.44 18.08 -2.60
C LEU A 180 -6.31 17.69 -1.13
N GLU A 181 -7.34 17.10 -0.54
CA GLU A 181 -7.40 16.80 0.91
C GLU A 181 -6.93 15.39 1.27
N SER A 182 -6.97 14.43 0.33
CA SER A 182 -6.67 13.01 0.62
C SER A 182 -5.46 12.44 -0.10
N HIS A 183 -4.95 13.09 -1.15
CA HIS A 183 -3.90 12.51 -2.01
C HIS A 183 -2.72 13.45 -2.30
N MET A 184 -1.58 12.85 -2.60
CA MET A 184 -0.34 13.56 -2.92
C MET A 184 -0.37 14.18 -4.32
N SER A 185 0.03 15.45 -4.41
CA SER A 185 0.29 16.12 -5.69
C SER A 185 1.67 15.74 -6.24
N LEU A 186 1.85 15.88 -7.56
CA LEU A 186 3.15 15.69 -8.21
C LEU A 186 4.25 16.58 -7.62
N ASP A 187 3.93 17.82 -7.24
CA ASP A 187 4.91 18.74 -6.67
C ASP A 187 5.33 18.34 -5.26
N HIS A 188 4.39 17.92 -4.42
CA HIS A 188 4.71 17.37 -3.10
C HIS A 188 5.56 16.10 -3.21
N CYS A 189 5.24 15.21 -4.17
CA CYS A 189 6.04 14.02 -4.44
C CYS A 189 7.48 14.40 -4.85
N LYS A 190 7.65 15.37 -5.76
CA LYS A 190 8.98 15.86 -6.16
C LYS A 190 9.76 16.46 -5.01
N ASP A 191 9.11 17.20 -4.11
CA ASP A 191 9.78 17.79 -2.96
C ASP A 191 10.13 16.76 -1.90
N PHE A 192 9.28 15.76 -1.69
CA PHE A 192 9.59 14.60 -0.85
C PHE A 192 10.83 13.84 -1.36
N LEU A 193 10.97 13.65 -2.68
CA LEU A 193 12.10 12.93 -3.27
C LEU A 193 13.44 13.69 -3.19
N LYS A 194 13.43 15.00 -2.94
CA LYS A 194 14.66 15.81 -2.75
C LYS A 194 15.16 15.82 -1.29
N ALA A 195 14.33 15.37 -0.35
CA ALA A 195 14.46 15.59 1.09
C ALA A 195 15.43 14.64 1.81
#